data_AF-A0A385YQN5-F1
#
_entry.id   AF-A0A385YQN5-F1
#
_cell.length_a   1.000
_cell.length_b   1.000
_cell.length_c   1.000
_cell.angle_alpha   90.00
_cell.angle_beta   90.00
_cell.angle_gamma   90.00
#
_symmetry.space_group_name_H-M   'P 1'
#
loop_
_entity.id
_entity.type
_entity.pdbx_description
1 polymer ?
#
loop_
_entity_poly.entity_id
_entity_poly.type
_entity_poly.pdbx_seq_one_letter_code
_entity_poly.pdbx_strand_id
1 'polypeptide(L)' 'MSEILLSKVEQTREEMIESANTRGINDEETIRLSEKLDALLNKYQFEGTFSSSNMSKS' A
#
# COMPACT_ATOMS: atom_id res chain seq x y z
N MET A 1 1.33 4.58 13.50
CA MET A 1 1.01 4.46 12.06
C MET A 1 0.40 5.77 11.61
N SER A 2 0.79 6.30 10.46
CA SER A 2 0.15 7.50 9.92
C SER A 2 -1.24 7.14 9.40
N GLU A 3 -2.32 7.65 10.03
CA GLU A 3 -3.71 7.44 9.58
C GLU A 3 -3.90 7.85 8.11
N ILE A 4 -3.15 8.87 7.68
CA ILE A 4 -3.11 9.34 6.29
C ILE A 4 -2.53 8.28 5.35
N LEU A 5 -1.51 7.53 5.79
CA LEU A 5 -0.90 6.48 4.98
C LEU A 5 -1.80 5.27 4.87
N LEU A 6 -2.45 4.87 5.97
CA LEU A 6 -3.43 3.77 5.96
C LEU A 6 -4.60 4.09 5.02
N SER A 7 -5.17 5.30 5.12
CA SER A 7 -6.25 5.74 4.23
C SER A 7 -5.84 5.70 2.75
N LYS A 8 -4.60 6.07 2.41
CA LYS A 8 -4.09 5.99 1.04
C LYS A 8 -3.94 4.55 0.54
N VAL A 9 -3.53 3.62 1.41
CA VAL A 9 -3.46 2.19 1.10
C VAL A 9 -4.85 1.66 0.79
N GLU A 10 -5.83 1.96 1.63
CA GLU A 10 -7.22 1.51 1.47
C GLU A 10 -7.84 2.05 0.18
N GLN A 11 -7.73 3.36 -0.05
CA GLN A 11 -8.22 4.00 -1.26
C GLN A 11 -7.59 3.40 -2.54
N THR A 12 -6.27 3.25 -2.55
CA THR A 12 -5.57 2.70 -3.73
C THR A 12 -5.94 1.24 -3.97
N ARG A 13 -6.21 0.48 -2.91
CA ARG A 13 -6.72 -0.90 -3.00
C ARG A 13 -8.11 -0.93 -3.63
N GLU A 14 -9.03 -0.05 -3.22
CA GLU A 14 -10.38 0.02 -3.79
C GLU A 14 -10.33 0.36 -5.29
N GLU A 15 -9.56 1.39 -5.67
CA GLU A 15 -9.35 1.77 -7.07
C GLU A 15 -8.79 0.60 -7.91
N MET A 16 -7.80 -0.14 -7.37
CA MET A 16 -7.22 -1.29 -8.04
C MET A 16 -8.24 -2.41 -8.29
N ILE A 17 -9.09 -2.71 -7.29
CA ILE A 17 -10.13 -3.73 -7.38
C ILE A 17 -11.18 -3.32 -8.41
N GLU A 18 -11.61 -2.06 -8.39
CA GLU A 18 -12.55 -1.53 -9.38
C GLU A 18 -11.98 -1.61 -10.80
N SER A 19 -10.73 -1.20 -11.00
CA SER A 19 -10.04 -1.29 -12.29
C SER A 19 -9.90 -2.75 -12.75
N ALA A 20 -9.52 -3.67 -11.86
CA ALA A 20 -9.41 -5.08 -12.18
C ALA A 20 -10.75 -5.70 -12.59
N ASN A 21 -11.85 -5.31 -11.94
CA ASN A 21 -13.20 -5.79 -12.25
C ASN A 21 -13.75 -5.21 -13.57
N THR A 22 -13.39 -3.98 -13.91
CA THR A 22 -13.93 -3.27 -15.08
C THR A 22 -13.09 -3.43 -16.34
N ARG A 23 -11.77 -3.39 -16.21
CA ARG A 23 -10.80 -3.43 -17.33
C ARG A 23 -9.99 -4.72 -17.39
N GLY A 24 -9.93 -5.46 -16.28
CA GLY A 24 -9.15 -6.69 -16.15
C GLY A 24 -7.81 -6.47 -15.45
N ILE A 25 -7.21 -7.59 -15.03
CA ILE A 25 -5.95 -7.61 -14.26
C ILE A 25 -4.71 -7.21 -15.08
N ASN A 26 -4.78 -7.39 -16.40
CA ASN A 26 -3.68 -7.08 -17.32
C ASN A 26 -3.80 -5.67 -17.92
N ASP A 27 -4.81 -4.90 -17.51
CA ASP A 27 -4.95 -3.52 -17.94
C ASP A 27 -3.85 -2.64 -17.33
N GLU A 28 -3.34 -1.69 -18.11
CA GLU A 28 -2.25 -0.80 -17.70
C GLU A 28 -2.60 0.00 -16.44
N GLU A 29 -3.86 0.42 -16.29
CA GLU A 29 -4.33 1.14 -15.11
C GLU A 29 -4.32 0.23 -13.87
N THR A 30 -4.77 -1.02 -14.01
CA THR A 30 -4.74 -2.01 -12.92
C THR A 30 -3.30 -2.34 -12.50
N ILE A 31 -2.38 -2.50 -13.46
CA ILE A 31 -0.97 -2.75 -13.18
C ILE A 31 -0.35 -1.56 -12.44
N ARG A 32 -0.59 -0.34 -12.91
CA ARG A 32 -0.10 0.89 -12.25
C ARG A 32 -0.63 1.04 -10.82
N LEU A 33 -1.90 0.69 -10.60
CA LEU A 33 -2.51 0.71 -9.28
C LEU A 33 -1.90 -0.35 -8.35
N SER A 34 -1.57 -1.53 -8.87
CA SER A 34 -0.83 -2.57 -8.12
C SER A 34 0.54 -2.09 -7.68
N GLU A 35 1.34 -1.51 -8.59
CA GLU A 35 2.68 -0.99 -8.26
C GLU A 35 2.61 0.14 -7.21
N LYS A 36 1.61 1.02 -7.34
CA LYS A 36 1.35 2.09 -6.37
C LYS A 36 0.95 1.52 -5.00
N LEU A 37 0.08 0.51 -4.97
CA LEU A 37 -0.33 -0.15 -3.73
C LEU A 37 0.85 -0.81 -3.02
N ASP A 38 1.71 -1.51 -3.78
CA ASP A 38 2.92 -2.14 -3.24
C ASP A 38 3.88 -1.10 -2.64
N ALA A 39 4.09 0.03 -3.32
CA ALA A 39 4.92 1.11 -2.78
C ALA A 39 4.35 1.69 -1.47
N LEU A 40 3.02 1.85 -1.37
CA LEU A 40 2.35 2.33 -0.16
C LEU A 40 2.44 1.32 0.98
N LEU A 41 2.27 0.02 0.70
CA LEU A 41 2.42 -1.05 1.69
C LEU A 41 3.85 -1.13 2.23
N ASN A 42 4.85 -1.02 1.34
CA ASN A 42 6.26 -0.98 1.75
C ASN A 42 6.54 0.21 2.68
N LYS A 43 6.01 1.39 2.34
CA LYS A 43 6.13 2.58 3.19
C LYS A 43 5.43 2.38 4.53
N TYR A 44 4.23 1.80 4.54
CA TYR A 44 3.47 1.55 5.75
C TYR A 44 4.18 0.55 6.67
N GLN A 45 4.73 -0.51 6.10
CA GLN A 45 5.53 -1.49 6.83
C GLN A 45 6.80 -0.85 7.41
N PHE A 46 7.50 -0.01 6.65
CA PHE A 46 8.67 0.72 7.13
C PHE A 46 8.34 1.68 8.29
N GLU A 47 7.24 2.42 8.19
CA GLU A 47 6.76 3.27 9.30
C GLU A 47 6.35 2.44 10.53
N GLY A 48 5.90 1.20 10.33
CA GLY A 48 5.60 0.25 11.42
C GLY A 48 6.85 -0.35 12.07
N THR A 49 7.88 -0.69 11.29
CA THR A 49 9.10 -1.37 11.78
C THR A 49 10.03 -0.44 12.55
N PHE A 50 10.14 0.85 12.17
CA PHE A 50 10.91 1.84 12.93
C PHE A 50 10.35 2.11 14.33
N SER A 51 9.06 1.81 14.55
CA SER A 51 8.45 1.92 15.88
C SER A 51 8.76 0.72 16.80
N SER A 52 9.24 -0.41 16.26
CA SER A 52 9.51 -1.64 17.03
C SER A 52 11.00 -1.94 17.23
N SER A 53 11.91 -1.28 16.52
CA SER A 53 13.35 -1.60 16.56
C SER A 53 14.19 -0.84 17.60
N ASN A 54 13.58 -0.09 18.53
CA ASN A 54 14.30 0.66 19.57
C ASN A 54 14.18 0.08 21.01
N MET A 55 13.96 -1.23 21.15
CA MET A 55 14.13 -1.95 22.42
C MET A 55 14.89 -3.26 22.21
N SER A 56 16.20 -3.16 22.00
CA SER A 56 17.20 -4.20 22.31
C SER A 56 18.61 -3.64 22.09
N LYS A 57 19.01 -2.69 22.94
CA LYS A 57 20.42 -2.48 23.28
C LYS A 57 20.60 -2.97 24.72
N SER A 58 21.21 -4.13 24.88
CA SER A 58 21.90 -4.58 26.10
C SER A 58 22.90 -5.64 25.69
#